data_AF-A0A8T7FXM0-F1
#
_entry.id   AF-A0A8T7FXM0-F1
#
_cell.length_a   1.000
_cell.length_b   1.000
_cell.length_c   1.000
_cell.angle_alpha   90.00
_cell.angle_beta   90.00
_cell.angle_gamma   90.00
#
_symmetry.space_group_name_H-M   'P 1'
#
loop_
_entity.id
_entity.type
_entity.pdbx_description
1 polymer ?
#
loop_
_entity_poly.entity_id
_entity_poly.type
_entity_poly.pdbx_seq_one_letter_code
_entity_poly.pdbx_strand_id
1 'polypeptide(L)'
;MAGSGSEGSAASSSAQAVRKTKKRHHPIRGKSQSDIVVGVVGPRRKSPDYMAASLGNSVLGQFGMMGRIGGVVREKSGLAYYAYSSLHAGTGPGSWEVTAGVNPSNVGKALGLIEKELRRFVKSGVTKEELADSQANYIGRLPLSLESNNGMVSAILNIHRYDLGMDYYQRYESLVRSVTRDDVLEAARKYIDPDRLVIAVAGP
;
A
#
# COMPACT_ATOMS: atom_id res chain seq x y z
N MET A 1 -24.00 -0.75 -47.55
CA MET A 1 -22.69 -0.89 -46.89
C MET A 1 -22.98 -1.01 -45.39
N ALA A 2 -23.21 -2.19 -44.82
CA ALA A 2 -22.29 -3.31 -44.56
C ALA A 2 -21.20 -2.97 -43.51
N GLY A 3 -21.48 -3.38 -42.26
CA GLY A 3 -20.53 -3.80 -41.22
C GLY A 3 -19.94 -2.69 -40.37
N SER A 4 -19.67 -2.85 -39.08
CA SER A 4 -19.72 -4.04 -38.22
C SER A 4 -19.24 -3.61 -36.83
N GLY A 5 -19.71 -4.27 -35.77
CA GLY A 5 -18.93 -4.40 -34.53
C GLY A 5 -19.37 -3.53 -33.36
N SER A 6 -20.45 -3.96 -32.72
CA SER A 6 -20.62 -3.90 -31.28
C SER A 6 -19.41 -4.48 -30.53
N GLU A 7 -19.35 -4.16 -29.23
CA GLU A 7 -18.59 -4.85 -28.17
C GLU A 7 -17.19 -4.33 -27.85
N GLY A 8 -17.15 -3.49 -26.81
CA GLY A 8 -16.04 -3.33 -25.89
C GLY A 8 -16.52 -3.39 -24.44
N SER A 9 -17.41 -4.34 -24.13
CA SER A 9 -17.71 -4.75 -22.75
C SER A 9 -16.63 -5.72 -22.28
N ALA A 10 -16.23 -5.57 -21.01
CA ALA A 10 -15.30 -6.40 -20.24
C ALA A 10 -13.81 -6.29 -20.68
N ALA A 11 -12.85 -6.06 -19.79
CA ALA A 11 -12.76 -6.60 -18.45
C ALA A 11 -12.14 -5.60 -17.46
N SER A 12 -12.92 -5.31 -16.41
CA SER A 12 -12.36 -5.12 -15.08
C SER A 12 -11.68 -6.44 -14.69
N SER A 13 -10.43 -6.63 -15.12
CA SER A 13 -9.54 -7.62 -14.53
C SER A 13 -9.14 -7.07 -13.17
N SER A 14 -10.07 -7.17 -12.23
CA SER A 14 -9.73 -7.15 -10.81
C SER A 14 -8.77 -8.32 -10.63
N ALA A 15 -7.48 -8.02 -10.39
CA ALA A 15 -6.55 -9.02 -9.95
C ALA A 15 -7.21 -9.71 -8.74
N GLN A 16 -7.55 -10.98 -8.91
CA GLN A 16 -8.50 -11.63 -8.02
C GLN A 16 -7.90 -11.72 -6.63
N ALA A 17 -8.64 -11.19 -5.65
CA ALA A 17 -8.36 -11.41 -4.24
C ALA A 17 -8.17 -12.91 -3.99
N VAL A 18 -7.14 -13.26 -3.21
CA VAL A 18 -6.80 -14.67 -2.99
C VAL A 18 -7.90 -15.32 -2.17
N ARG A 19 -8.35 -16.53 -2.55
CA ARG A 19 -9.47 -17.22 -1.86
C ARG A 19 -9.13 -17.74 -0.46
N LYS A 20 -7.85 -17.96 -0.17
CA LYS A 20 -7.32 -18.44 1.11
C LYS A 20 -5.88 -17.96 1.29
N THR A 21 -5.43 -17.84 2.53
CA THR A 21 -4.03 -17.49 2.80
C THR A 21 -3.07 -18.46 2.10
N LYS A 22 -2.10 -17.89 1.37
CA LYS A 22 -1.03 -18.62 0.70
C LYS A 22 0.28 -18.26 1.36
N LYS A 23 0.97 -19.24 1.93
CA LYS A 23 2.30 -19.08 2.51
C LYS A 23 3.36 -19.80 1.68
N ARG A 24 4.50 -19.15 1.47
CA ARG A 24 5.69 -19.73 0.83
C ARG A 24 6.93 -19.35 1.64
N HIS A 25 7.80 -20.34 1.86
CA HIS A 25 9.14 -20.14 2.38
C HIS A 25 10.14 -20.42 1.26
N HIS A 26 11.10 -19.52 1.06
CA HIS A 26 12.17 -19.67 0.10
C HIS A 26 13.51 -19.67 0.84
N PRO A 27 14.16 -20.84 1.00
CA PRO A 27 15.44 -20.92 1.69
C PRO A 27 16.56 -20.30 0.84
N ILE A 28 17.36 -19.43 1.45
CA ILE A 28 18.52 -18.78 0.86
C ILE A 28 19.73 -19.06 1.76
N ARG A 29 20.58 -19.98 1.30
CA ARG A 29 21.77 -20.40 2.05
C ARG A 29 22.68 -19.21 2.36
N GLY A 30 23.13 -19.11 3.61
CA GLY A 30 24.04 -18.06 4.07
C GLY A 30 23.36 -16.76 4.49
N LYS A 31 22.02 -16.67 4.40
CA LYS A 31 21.27 -15.50 4.85
C LYS A 31 21.16 -15.49 6.38
N SER A 32 21.53 -14.38 7.02
CA SER A 32 21.49 -14.23 8.49
C SER A 32 20.14 -13.76 9.03
N GLN A 33 19.28 -13.19 8.18
CA GLN A 33 17.94 -12.69 8.52
C GLN A 33 16.87 -13.37 7.66
N SER A 34 15.62 -13.32 8.12
CA SER A 34 14.45 -13.67 7.31
C SER A 34 13.72 -12.40 6.88
N ASP A 35 13.53 -12.24 5.58
CA ASP A 35 12.69 -11.18 5.02
C ASP A 35 11.28 -11.73 4.82
N ILE A 36 10.29 -10.98 5.28
CA ILE A 36 8.88 -11.32 5.25
C ILE A 36 8.19 -10.30 4.35
N VAL A 37 7.35 -10.77 3.44
CA VAL A 37 6.37 -9.97 2.70
C VAL A 37 4.99 -10.54 3.01
N VAL A 38 4.08 -9.71 3.51
CA VAL A 38 2.67 -10.02 3.73
C VAL A 38 1.85 -9.02 2.95
N GLY A 39 1.03 -9.48 2.00
CA GLY A 39 0.30 -8.54 1.17
C GLY A 39 -0.98 -9.09 0.57
N VAL A 40 -1.68 -8.16 -0.06
CA VAL A 40 -2.93 -8.36 -0.80
C VAL A 40 -2.81 -7.66 -2.15
N VAL A 41 -3.79 -7.92 -3.03
CA VAL A 41 -3.96 -7.12 -4.24
C VAL A 41 -4.58 -5.78 -3.85
N GLY A 42 -3.88 -4.69 -4.14
CA GLY A 42 -4.34 -3.32 -3.94
C GLY A 42 -5.02 -2.71 -5.18
N PRO A 43 -5.47 -1.45 -5.08
CA PRO A 43 -6.07 -0.74 -6.21
C PRO A 43 -5.08 -0.47 -7.35
N ARG A 44 -5.60 -0.36 -8.57
CA ARG A 44 -4.91 0.30 -9.69
C ARG A 44 -4.88 1.82 -9.47
N ARG A 45 -3.97 2.52 -10.15
CA ARG A 45 -3.74 3.97 -9.95
C ARG A 45 -4.95 4.86 -10.28
N LYS A 46 -5.77 4.46 -11.26
CA LYS A 46 -7.02 5.16 -11.65
C LYS A 46 -8.25 4.73 -10.83
N SER A 47 -8.09 3.86 -9.83
CA SER A 47 -9.21 3.50 -8.94
C SER A 47 -9.65 4.72 -8.13
N PRO A 48 -10.96 4.96 -7.91
CA PRO A 48 -11.41 5.99 -6.98
C PRO A 48 -10.87 5.76 -5.56
N ASP A 49 -10.62 4.50 -5.19
CA ASP A 49 -10.10 4.14 -3.87
C ASP A 49 -8.59 4.42 -3.72
N TYR A 50 -7.88 4.78 -4.80
CA TYR A 50 -6.41 4.88 -4.77
C TYR A 50 -5.92 5.87 -3.72
N MET A 51 -6.50 7.08 -3.67
CA MET A 51 -6.03 8.11 -2.72
C MET A 51 -6.27 7.69 -1.27
N ALA A 52 -7.43 7.08 -1.00
CA ALA A 52 -7.76 6.55 0.32
C ALA A 52 -6.82 5.41 0.73
N ALA A 53 -6.53 4.48 -0.19
CA ALA A 53 -5.57 3.41 0.05
C ALA A 53 -4.13 3.93 0.24
N SER A 54 -3.71 4.94 -0.52
CA SER A 54 -2.40 5.58 -0.39
C SER A 54 -2.21 6.26 0.97
N LEU A 55 -3.20 7.04 1.43
CA LEU A 55 -3.17 7.66 2.76
C LEU A 55 -3.25 6.59 3.86
N GLY A 56 -4.08 5.56 3.69
CA GLY A 56 -4.12 4.41 4.60
C GLY A 56 -2.78 3.69 4.71
N ASN A 57 -2.09 3.47 3.58
CA ASN A 57 -0.75 2.90 3.55
C ASN A 57 0.27 3.79 4.25
N SER A 58 0.16 5.12 4.09
CA SER A 58 1.02 6.08 4.77
C SER A 58 0.96 5.92 6.29
N VAL A 59 -0.24 5.76 6.84
CA VAL A 59 -0.46 5.51 8.28
C VAL A 59 0.07 4.14 8.70
N LEU A 60 -0.10 3.11 7.87
CA LEU A 60 0.41 1.77 8.18
C LEU A 60 1.94 1.72 8.28
N GLY A 61 2.69 2.39 7.40
CA GLY A 61 4.13 2.13 7.35
C GLY A 61 5.03 3.05 6.53
N GLN A 62 4.52 4.07 5.83
CA GLN A 62 5.35 4.82 4.88
C GLN A 62 6.23 5.92 5.50
N PHE A 63 6.11 6.21 6.79
CA PHE A 63 6.93 7.21 7.48
C PHE A 63 8.33 6.69 7.90
N GLY A 64 9.12 6.11 7.00
CA GLY A 64 10.54 5.80 7.29
C GLY A 64 10.76 4.97 8.57
N MET A 65 9.95 3.92 8.76
CA MET A 65 9.80 3.08 9.96
C MET A 65 8.85 3.60 11.06
N MET A 66 8.28 4.81 10.95
CA MET A 66 7.37 5.44 11.93
C MET A 66 5.86 5.23 11.66
N GLY A 67 5.46 4.12 11.04
CA GLY A 67 4.04 3.77 10.89
C GLY A 67 3.58 2.75 11.93
N ARG A 68 2.28 2.43 11.96
CA ARG A 68 1.71 1.42 12.88
C ARG A 68 2.48 0.10 12.87
N ILE A 69 2.90 -0.37 11.70
CA ILE A 69 3.68 -1.61 11.55
C ILE A 69 5.06 -1.50 12.20
N GLY A 70 5.80 -0.43 11.91
CA GLY A 70 7.11 -0.18 12.52
C GLY A 70 7.00 -0.05 14.04
N GLY A 71 5.99 0.68 14.52
CA GLY A 71 5.71 0.83 15.96
C GLY A 71 5.43 -0.50 16.66
N VAL A 72 4.65 -1.40 16.05
CA VAL A 72 4.30 -2.70 16.67
C VAL A 72 5.46 -3.71 16.59
N VAL A 73 6.07 -3.87 15.42
CA VAL A 73 7.05 -4.95 15.18
C VAL A 73 8.46 -4.57 15.61
N ARG A 74 8.89 -3.33 15.34
CA ARG A 74 10.24 -2.85 15.63
C ARG A 74 10.30 -2.16 16.99
N GLU A 75 9.52 -1.11 17.21
CA GLU A 75 9.69 -0.27 18.42
C GLU A 75 9.24 -0.98 19.70
N LYS A 76 8.02 -1.51 19.72
CA LYS A 76 7.45 -2.14 20.91
C LYS A 76 8.00 -3.54 21.18
N SER A 77 8.35 -4.27 20.13
CA SER A 77 8.69 -5.70 20.24
C SER A 77 10.16 -6.02 19.98
N GLY A 78 10.93 -5.09 19.40
CA GLY A 78 12.35 -5.29 19.10
C GLY A 78 12.65 -6.43 18.12
N LEU A 79 11.66 -6.90 17.34
CA LEU A 79 11.79 -8.12 16.53
C LEU A 79 12.40 -7.87 15.15
N ALA A 80 12.24 -6.65 14.62
CA ALA A 80 12.59 -6.32 13.25
C ALA A 80 13.67 -5.24 13.15
N TYR A 81 14.59 -5.45 12.21
CA TYR A 81 15.57 -4.45 11.79
C TYR A 81 14.88 -3.31 11.02
N TYR A 82 13.90 -3.69 10.20
CA TYR A 82 13.01 -2.77 9.49
C TYR A 82 11.62 -3.39 9.38
N ALA A 83 10.57 -2.57 9.43
CA ALA A 83 9.20 -2.99 9.17
C ALA A 83 8.40 -1.78 8.64
N TYR A 84 7.79 -1.93 7.46
CA TYR A 84 7.05 -0.85 6.79
C TYR A 84 5.98 -1.44 5.86
N SER A 85 5.14 -0.58 5.28
CA SER A 85 4.15 -0.96 4.28
C SER A 85 4.28 -0.14 3.02
N SER A 86 3.96 -0.75 1.89
CA SER A 86 3.99 -0.14 0.57
C SER A 86 2.71 -0.45 -0.20
N LEU A 87 2.26 0.54 -0.97
CA LEU A 87 1.19 0.38 -1.95
C LEU A 87 1.78 0.61 -3.34
N HIS A 88 1.76 -0.43 -4.15
CA HIS A 88 2.15 -0.40 -5.55
C HIS A 88 0.87 -0.31 -6.39
N ALA A 89 0.68 0.81 -7.09
CA ALA A 89 -0.46 1.01 -7.97
C ALA A 89 0.02 1.40 -9.37
N GLY A 90 -0.30 0.56 -10.35
CA GLY A 90 0.06 0.78 -11.75
C GLY A 90 -1.16 0.98 -12.64
N THR A 91 -0.98 0.70 -13.93
CA THR A 91 -2.07 0.66 -14.92
C THR A 91 -3.07 -0.45 -14.57
N GLY A 92 -2.56 -1.58 -14.08
CA GLY A 92 -3.32 -2.64 -13.43
C GLY A 92 -3.25 -2.56 -11.89
N PRO A 93 -3.98 -3.45 -11.20
CA PRO A 93 -3.84 -3.63 -9.75
C PRO A 93 -2.42 -4.05 -9.40
N GLY A 94 -1.83 -3.45 -8.38
CA GLY A 94 -0.54 -3.90 -7.80
C GLY A 94 -0.72 -4.40 -6.38
N SER A 95 0.36 -4.56 -5.61
CA SER A 95 0.30 -5.06 -4.25
C SER A 95 0.10 -3.95 -3.21
N TRP A 96 -0.62 -4.27 -2.15
CA TRP A 96 -0.56 -3.55 -0.88
C TRP A 96 0.04 -4.50 0.14
N GLU A 97 1.26 -4.21 0.59
CA GLU A 97 2.07 -5.15 1.32
C GLU A 97 2.82 -4.54 2.49
N VAL A 98 3.12 -5.38 3.47
CA VAL A 98 3.98 -5.14 4.61
C VAL A 98 5.25 -5.94 4.42
N THR A 99 6.39 -5.28 4.60
CA THR A 99 7.71 -5.89 4.51
C THR A 99 8.43 -5.75 5.84
N ALA A 100 9.04 -6.84 6.32
CA ALA A 100 9.84 -6.82 7.54
C ALA A 100 11.06 -7.75 7.46
N GLY A 101 12.19 -7.30 7.97
CA GLY A 101 13.40 -8.11 8.15
C GLY A 101 13.61 -8.45 9.62
N VAL A 102 13.65 -9.75 9.95
CA VAL A 102 13.70 -10.24 11.34
C VAL A 102 14.74 -11.34 11.53
N ASN A 103 15.09 -11.63 12.78
CA ASN A 103 15.82 -12.86 13.10
C ASN A 103 14.96 -14.10 12.70
N PRO A 104 15.53 -15.16 12.11
CA PRO A 104 14.78 -16.35 11.67
C PRO A 104 13.90 -16.98 12.75
N SER A 105 14.36 -16.97 14.02
CA SER A 105 13.59 -17.49 15.16
C SER A 105 12.32 -16.69 15.47
N ASN A 106 12.23 -15.44 14.99
CA ASN A 106 11.15 -14.51 15.28
C ASN A 106 10.11 -14.38 14.16
N VAL A 107 10.26 -15.11 13.05
CA VAL A 107 9.33 -15.02 11.89
C VAL A 107 7.87 -15.22 12.31
N GLY A 108 7.59 -16.26 13.09
CA GLY A 108 6.21 -16.54 13.55
C GLY A 108 5.62 -15.42 14.41
N LYS A 109 6.44 -14.85 15.32
CA LYS A 109 6.02 -13.75 16.20
C LYS A 109 5.75 -12.48 15.39
N ALA A 110 6.64 -12.14 14.46
CA ALA A 110 6.49 -10.97 13.61
C ALA A 110 5.25 -11.08 12.71
N LEU A 111 5.00 -12.24 12.10
CA LEU A 111 3.78 -12.48 11.31
C LEU A 111 2.51 -12.28 12.15
N GLY A 112 2.45 -12.84 13.36
CA GLY A 112 1.30 -12.65 14.24
C GLY A 112 1.04 -11.19 14.61
N LEU A 113 2.10 -10.39 14.80
CA LEU A 113 1.98 -8.95 15.06
C LEU A 113 1.48 -8.18 13.83
N ILE A 114 2.00 -8.51 12.64
CA ILE A 114 1.56 -7.90 11.38
C ILE A 114 0.08 -8.21 11.14
N GLU A 115 -0.33 -9.48 11.25
CA GLU A 115 -1.73 -9.89 11.09
C GLU A 115 -2.66 -9.21 12.10
N LYS A 116 -2.23 -9.09 13.35
CA LYS A 116 -2.99 -8.40 14.40
C LYS A 116 -3.18 -6.92 14.07
N GLU A 117 -2.15 -6.24 13.59
CA GLU A 117 -2.26 -4.82 13.24
C GLU A 117 -3.10 -4.61 11.98
N LEU A 118 -2.99 -5.48 10.97
CA LEU A 118 -3.88 -5.46 9.80
C LEU A 118 -5.35 -5.65 10.20
N ARG A 119 -5.66 -6.60 11.09
CA ARG A 119 -7.03 -6.76 11.64
C ARG A 119 -7.51 -5.51 12.36
N ARG A 120 -6.65 -4.88 13.18
CA ARG A 120 -6.98 -3.63 13.88
C ARG A 120 -7.24 -2.51 12.89
N PHE A 121 -6.42 -2.38 11.85
CA PHE A 121 -6.57 -1.38 10.80
C PHE A 121 -7.89 -1.53 10.03
N VAL A 122 -8.25 -2.75 9.63
CA VAL A 122 -9.51 -3.05 8.92
C VAL A 122 -10.75 -2.92 9.83
N LYS A 123 -10.59 -3.17 11.14
CA LYS A 123 -11.69 -3.06 12.11
C LYS A 123 -11.97 -1.62 12.53
N SER A 124 -10.93 -0.86 12.85
CA SER A 124 -11.04 0.43 13.54
C SER A 124 -10.60 1.63 12.69
N GLY A 125 -9.99 1.40 11.53
CA GLY A 125 -9.49 2.45 10.65
C GLY A 125 -8.33 3.24 11.27
N VAL A 126 -8.16 4.45 10.73
CA VAL A 126 -7.18 5.46 11.18
C VAL A 126 -7.82 6.43 12.17
N THR A 127 -7.03 7.09 13.02
CA THR A 127 -7.52 8.21 13.86
C THR A 127 -7.59 9.50 13.04
N LYS A 128 -8.13 10.57 13.64
CA LYS A 128 -8.18 11.89 12.96
C LYS A 128 -6.77 12.46 12.79
N GLU A 129 -5.94 12.30 13.82
CA GLU A 129 -4.57 12.79 13.88
C GLU A 129 -3.70 12.04 12.85
N GLU A 130 -3.79 10.71 12.82
CA GLU A 130 -3.05 9.90 11.83
C GLU A 130 -3.39 10.29 10.38
N LEU A 131 -4.67 10.54 10.09
CA LEU A 131 -5.08 10.97 8.76
C LEU A 131 -4.59 12.39 8.45
N ALA A 132 -4.74 13.32 9.40
CA ALA A 132 -4.30 14.70 9.23
C ALA A 132 -2.79 14.79 8.99
N ASP A 133 -1.99 14.05 9.75
CA ASP A 133 -0.53 13.98 9.59
C ASP A 133 -0.15 13.40 8.22
N SER A 134 -0.86 12.35 7.78
CA SER A 134 -0.64 11.76 6.45
C SER A 134 -1.01 12.73 5.32
N GLN A 135 -2.14 13.43 5.43
CA GLN A 135 -2.56 14.43 4.45
C GLN A 135 -1.55 15.60 4.38
N ALA A 136 -1.14 16.12 5.52
CA ALA A 136 -0.14 17.19 5.60
C ALA A 136 1.19 16.75 4.96
N ASN A 137 1.62 15.51 5.21
CA ASN A 137 2.82 14.97 4.60
C ASN A 137 2.72 14.87 3.07
N TYR A 138 1.61 14.36 2.55
CA TYR A 138 1.39 14.23 1.11
C TYR A 138 1.38 15.58 0.41
N ILE A 139 0.71 16.58 1.00
CA ILE A 139 0.65 17.95 0.47
C ILE A 139 2.04 18.60 0.54
N GLY A 140 2.71 18.53 1.69
CA GLY A 140 4.01 19.17 1.90
C GLY A 140 5.16 18.56 1.09
N ARG A 141 5.06 17.28 0.70
CA ARG A 141 6.06 16.63 -0.16
C ARG A 141 5.94 16.99 -1.64
N LEU A 142 4.77 17.44 -2.09
CA LEU A 142 4.55 17.72 -3.51
C LEU A 142 5.51 18.80 -4.04
N PRO A 143 5.67 19.99 -3.41
CA PRO A 143 6.62 21.00 -3.89
C PRO A 143 8.04 20.45 -4.02
N LEU A 144 8.53 19.75 -2.99
CA LEU A 144 9.87 19.12 -2.99
C LEU A 144 10.06 18.14 -4.14
N SER A 145 9.01 17.40 -4.50
CA SER A 145 9.05 16.46 -5.64
C SER A 145 9.11 17.14 -6.99
N LEU A 146 8.84 18.45 -7.07
CA LEU A 146 8.82 19.26 -8.29
C LEU A 146 10.01 20.23 -8.42
N GLU A 147 10.93 20.27 -7.45
CA GLU A 147 12.07 21.19 -7.44
C GLU A 147 13.16 20.85 -8.48
N SER A 148 13.20 19.60 -8.96
CA SER A 148 14.19 19.15 -9.92
C SER A 148 13.58 18.83 -11.28
N ASN A 149 14.38 18.95 -12.35
CA ASN A 149 13.98 18.53 -13.70
C ASN A 149 13.48 17.08 -13.74
N ASN A 150 14.16 16.17 -13.03
CA ASN A 150 13.75 14.77 -12.94
C ASN A 150 12.39 14.60 -12.23
N GLY A 151 12.15 15.40 -11.19
CA GLY A 151 10.88 15.46 -10.48
C GLY A 151 9.74 15.93 -11.37
N MET A 152 9.95 17.05 -12.08
CA MET A 152 9.00 17.60 -13.05
C MET A 152 8.68 16.62 -14.19
N VAL A 153 9.70 15.98 -14.79
CA VAL A 153 9.50 14.96 -15.83
C VAL A 153 8.70 13.78 -15.27
N SER A 154 9.01 13.31 -14.05
CA SER A 154 8.28 12.23 -13.40
C SER A 154 6.81 12.59 -13.15
N ALA A 155 6.52 13.84 -12.77
CA ALA A 155 5.16 14.34 -12.57
C ALA A 155 4.37 14.35 -13.89
N ILE A 156 4.94 14.90 -14.96
CA ILE A 156 4.31 14.94 -16.29
C ILE A 156 4.07 13.52 -16.82
N LEU A 157 5.05 12.63 -16.67
CA LEU A 157 4.91 11.23 -17.06
C LEU A 157 3.80 10.52 -16.26
N ASN A 158 3.64 10.83 -14.97
CA ASN A 158 2.55 10.27 -14.16
C ASN A 158 1.18 10.76 -14.64
N ILE A 159 1.05 12.06 -14.94
CA ILE A 159 -0.19 12.63 -15.51
C ILE A 159 -0.55 11.89 -16.79
N HIS A 160 0.40 11.76 -17.71
CA HIS A 160 0.14 11.15 -19.00
C HIS A 160 -0.12 9.63 -18.89
N ARG A 161 0.73 8.91 -18.15
CA ARG A 161 0.63 7.44 -17.99
C ARG A 161 -0.70 6.99 -17.40
N TYR A 162 -1.25 7.78 -16.48
CA TYR A 162 -2.47 7.44 -15.76
C TYR A 162 -3.67 8.30 -16.16
N ASP A 163 -3.50 9.18 -17.15
CA ASP A 163 -4.56 10.04 -17.68
C ASP A 163 -5.30 10.78 -16.55
N LEU A 164 -4.51 11.57 -15.79
CA LEU A 164 -4.97 12.25 -14.56
C LEU A 164 -5.53 13.66 -14.80
N GLY A 165 -5.34 14.19 -16.01
CA GLY A 165 -5.57 15.61 -16.33
C GLY A 165 -4.35 16.48 -16.05
N MET A 166 -4.08 17.46 -16.91
CA MET A 166 -2.93 18.37 -16.79
C MET A 166 -3.00 19.26 -15.54
N ASP A 167 -4.20 19.42 -14.98
CA ASP A 167 -4.48 20.18 -13.75
C ASP A 167 -4.36 19.31 -12.48
N TYR A 168 -3.96 18.04 -12.59
CA TYR A 168 -3.96 17.10 -11.46
C TYR A 168 -3.19 17.61 -10.24
N TYR A 169 -1.98 18.13 -10.45
CA TYR A 169 -1.17 18.65 -9.35
C TYR A 169 -1.65 20.01 -8.81
N GLN A 170 -2.45 20.75 -9.58
CA GLN A 170 -3.15 21.95 -9.08
C GLN A 170 -4.31 21.57 -8.15
N ARG A 171 -5.02 20.48 -8.47
CA ARG A 171 -6.11 19.94 -7.63
C ARG A 171 -5.65 19.01 -6.52
N TYR A 172 -4.36 18.64 -6.48
CA TYR A 172 -3.86 17.57 -5.63
C TYR A 172 -4.12 17.80 -4.14
N GLU A 173 -3.94 19.02 -3.65
CA GLU A 173 -4.25 19.34 -2.26
C GLU A 173 -5.72 19.07 -1.93
N SER A 174 -6.64 19.53 -2.78
CA SER A 174 -8.08 19.30 -2.60
C SER A 174 -8.41 17.80 -2.62
N LEU A 175 -7.81 17.05 -3.55
CA LEU A 175 -7.98 15.58 -3.65
C LEU A 175 -7.47 14.83 -2.42
N VAL A 176 -6.37 15.30 -1.82
CA VAL A 176 -5.82 14.70 -0.59
C VAL A 176 -6.69 15.03 0.62
N ARG A 177 -7.11 16.30 0.75
CA ARG A 177 -7.94 16.78 1.87
C ARG A 177 -9.36 16.23 1.84
N SER A 178 -9.89 15.91 0.66
CA SER A 178 -11.25 15.37 0.53
C SER A 178 -11.38 13.94 1.07
N VAL A 179 -10.28 13.22 1.24
CA VAL A 179 -10.31 11.86 1.80
C VAL A 179 -10.68 11.91 3.27
N THR A 180 -11.70 11.14 3.64
CA THR A 180 -12.16 10.97 5.01
C THR A 180 -11.61 9.70 5.65
N ARG A 181 -11.78 9.58 6.97
CA ARG A 181 -11.42 8.34 7.70
C ARG A 181 -12.25 7.15 7.25
N ASP A 182 -13.50 7.39 6.87
CA ASP A 182 -14.40 6.35 6.40
C ASP A 182 -13.99 5.86 5.02
N ASP A 183 -13.54 6.75 4.12
CA ASP A 183 -12.99 6.34 2.82
C ASP A 183 -11.77 5.42 3.00
N VAL A 184 -10.87 5.75 3.94
CA VAL A 184 -9.70 4.93 4.26
C VAL A 184 -10.13 3.57 4.83
N LEU A 185 -11.12 3.55 5.72
CA LEU A 185 -11.64 2.32 6.32
C LEU A 185 -12.31 1.42 5.27
N GLU A 186 -13.12 1.99 4.38
CA GLU A 186 -13.79 1.25 3.32
C GLU A 186 -12.78 0.72 2.28
N ALA A 187 -11.77 1.51 1.91
CA ALA A 187 -10.65 1.03 1.10
C ALA A 187 -9.91 -0.11 1.81
N ALA A 188 -9.59 0.04 3.11
CA ALA A 188 -8.93 -1.02 3.88
C ALA A 188 -9.75 -2.32 3.89
N ARG A 189 -11.06 -2.25 4.15
CA ARG A 189 -11.96 -3.42 4.14
C ARG A 189 -12.11 -4.06 2.76
N LYS A 190 -12.06 -3.24 1.71
CA LYS A 190 -12.21 -3.71 0.33
C LYS A 190 -10.99 -4.48 -0.16
N TYR A 191 -9.78 -4.03 0.19
CA TYR A 191 -8.54 -4.61 -0.33
C TYR A 191 -7.83 -5.54 0.65
N ILE A 192 -7.91 -5.27 1.96
CA ILE A 192 -7.20 -6.03 3.00
C ILE A 192 -8.19 -6.98 3.68
N ASP A 193 -8.06 -8.27 3.37
CA ASP A 193 -8.69 -9.35 4.12
C ASP A 193 -7.62 -10.06 4.96
N PRO A 194 -7.60 -9.86 6.29
CA PRO A 194 -6.61 -10.48 7.17
C PRO A 194 -6.69 -12.02 7.23
N ASP A 195 -7.77 -12.63 6.75
CA ASP A 195 -7.93 -14.08 6.67
C ASP A 195 -7.51 -14.65 5.30
N ARG A 196 -7.12 -13.77 4.36
CA ARG A 196 -6.75 -14.13 2.98
C ARG A 196 -5.51 -13.38 2.51
N LEU A 197 -4.38 -13.68 3.14
CA LEU A 197 -3.10 -13.01 2.88
C LEU A 197 -2.19 -13.82 1.95
N VAL A 198 -1.36 -13.13 1.17
CA VAL A 198 -0.19 -13.72 0.51
C VAL A 198 1.02 -13.46 1.38
N ILE A 199 1.69 -14.53 1.81
CA ILE A 199 2.84 -14.47 2.70
C ILE A 199 4.01 -15.15 2.02
N ALA A 200 5.10 -14.40 1.82
CA ALA A 200 6.38 -14.91 1.37
C ALA A 200 7.43 -14.66 2.46
N VAL A 201 8.24 -15.67 2.76
CA VAL A 201 9.36 -15.56 3.68
C VAL A 201 10.62 -16.05 2.98
N ALA A 202 11.68 -15.25 2.98
CA ALA A 202 12.99 -15.62 2.46
C ALA A 202 14.02 -15.57 3.59
N GLY A 203 14.49 -16.73 4.04
CA GLY A 203 15.36 -16.92 5.20
C GLY A 203 16.39 -18.02 4.98
N PRO A 204 17.25 -18.32 5.96
CA PRO A 204 18.19 -19.45 5.90
C PRO A 204 17.50 -20.82 5.74
#